data_AF-A0A3C0X0V3-F1
#
_entry.id   AF-A0A3C0X0V3-F1
#
_cell.length_a   1.000
_cell.length_b   1.000
_cell.length_c   1.000
_cell.angle_alpha   90.00
_cell.angle_beta   90.00
_cell.angle_gamma   90.00
#
_symmetry.space_group_name_H-M   'P 1'
#
loop_
_entity.id
_entity.type
_entity.pdbx_description
1 polymer ?
#
loop_
_entity_poly.entity_id
_entity_poly.type
_entity_poly.pdbx_seq_one_letter_code
_entity_poly.pdbx_strand_id
1 'polypeptide(L)' 'HILPPYQGQQGGNWYKGTANAIYQNLEFIERYEPEYVLVLSGDHIYKMD' A
#
# COMPACT_ATOMS: atom_id res chain seq x y z
N HIS A 1 -3.73 9.20 -5.04
CA HIS A 1 -2.48 9.58 -4.33
C HIS A 1 -1.45 8.48 -4.52
N ILE A 2 -0.17 8.82 -4.63
CA ILE A 2 0.93 7.83 -4.61
C ILE A 2 1.54 7.90 -3.22
N LEU A 3 1.52 6.77 -2.51
CA LEU A 3 2.19 6.66 -1.22
C LEU A 3 3.62 6.17 -1.48
N PRO A 4 4.65 7.00 -1.31
CA PRO A 4 6.02 6.51 -1.34
C PRO A 4 6.20 5.51 -0.18
N PRO A 5 7.16 4.58 -0.28
CA PRO A 5 7.48 3.71 0.84
C PRO A 5 7.77 4.56 2.08
N TYR A 6 6.91 4.42 3.08
CA TYR A 6 6.97 5.22 4.30
C TYR A 6 8.09 4.69 5.20
N GLN A 7 9.07 5.55 5.48
CA GLN A 7 10.08 5.31 6.50
C GLN A 7 9.49 5.82 7.82
N GLY A 8 9.19 4.91 8.76
CA GLY A 8 8.76 5.31 10.10
C GLY A 8 9.75 6.31 10.74
N GLN A 9 9.26 7.16 11.66
CA GLN A 9 10.02 8.25 12.30
C GLN A 9 11.40 7.85 12.87
N GLN A 10 11.64 6.57 13.17
CA GLN A 10 12.89 6.06 13.74
C GLN A 10 13.79 5.34 12.72
N GLY A 11 13.81 5.81 11.46
CA GLY A 11 14.89 5.55 10.51
C GLY A 11 15.34 4.09 10.42
N GLY A 12 14.57 3.22 9.76
CA GLY A 12 15.06 1.86 9.49
C GLY A 12 14.00 0.80 9.19
N ASN A 13 12.71 1.07 9.42
CA ASN A 13 11.66 0.10 9.10
C ASN A 13 11.22 0.24 7.65
N TRP A 14 12.00 -0.37 6.75
CA TRP A 14 11.50 -0.75 5.42
C TRP A 14 10.27 -1.65 5.56
N TYR A 15 9.42 -1.68 4.53
CA TYR A 15 8.35 -2.68 4.47
C TYR A 15 8.96 -4.08 4.57
N LYS A 16 8.49 -4.86 5.54
CA LYS A 16 8.93 -6.25 5.74
C LYS A 16 8.35 -7.21 4.68
N GLY A 17 7.54 -6.68 3.76
CA GLY A 17 6.84 -7.40 2.70
C GLY A 17 5.65 -6.61 2.18
N THR A 18 5.01 -7.10 1.12
CA THR A 18 3.84 -6.47 0.47
C THR A 18 2.65 -6.28 1.42
N ALA A 19 2.32 -7.30 2.22
CA ALA A 19 1.26 -7.18 3.23
C ALA A 19 1.60 -6.15 4.32
N ASN A 20 2.87 -6.05 4.72
CA ASN A 20 3.31 -5.06 5.68
C ASN A 20 3.24 -3.63 5.11
N ALA A 21 3.45 -3.45 3.81
CA ALA A 21 3.25 -2.18 3.14
C ALA A 21 1.78 -1.73 3.21
N ILE A 22 0.83 -2.65 3.02
CA ILE A 22 -0.59 -2.36 3.17
C ILE A 22 -0.91 -2.00 4.63
N TYR A 23 -0.45 -2.81 5.59
CA TYR A 23 -0.70 -2.58 7.01
C TYR A 23 -0.19 -1.21 7.49
N GLN A 24 1.03 -0.81 7.09
CA GLN A 24 1.58 0.49 7.47
C GLN A 24 0.81 1.69 6.90
N ASN A 25 -0.01 1.50 5.86
CA ASN A 25 -0.80 2.55 5.23
C ASN A 25 -2.32 2.37 5.48
N LEU A 26 -2.73 1.52 6.42
CA LEU A 26 -4.14 1.18 6.64
C LEU A 26 -5.00 2.41 6.94
N GLU A 27 -4.50 3.35 7.75
CA GLU A 27 -5.20 4.60 8.09
C GLU A 27 -5.45 5.49 6.86
N PHE A 28 -4.61 5.40 5.82
CA PHE A 28 -4.89 6.09 4.55
C PHE A 28 -6.06 5.44 3.81
N ILE A 29 -6.13 4.11 3.81
CA ILE A 29 -7.20 3.35 3.14
C ILE A 29 -8.54 3.57 3.86
N GLU A 30 -8.55 3.49 5.20
CA GLU A 30 -9.75 3.62 6.04
C GLU A 30 -10.43 5.00 5.92
N ARG A 31 -9.66 6.06 5.65
CA ARG A 31 -10.18 7.41 5.42
C ARG A 31 -11.14 7.53 4.23
N TYR A 32 -11.16 6.55 3.33
CA TYR A 32 -12.06 6.51 2.17
C TYR A 32 -13.28 5.61 2.39
N GLU A 33 -13.39 4.93 3.55
CA GLU A 33 -14.48 3.99 3.87
C GLU A 33 -14.84 3.02 2.72
N PRO A 34 -13.85 2.31 2.11
CA PRO A 34 -14.14 1.47 0.96
C PRO A 34 -14.87 0.18 1.35
N GLU A 35 -15.85 -0.24 0.55
CA GLU A 35 -16.45 -1.58 0.68
C GLU A 35 -15.48 -2.68 0.22
N TYR A 36 -14.67 -2.39 -0.81
CA TYR A 36 -13.69 -3.31 -1.38
C TYR A 36 -12.37 -2.62 -1.66
N VAL A 37 -11.27 -3.37 -1.51
CA VAL A 37 -9.91 -2.93 -1.85
C VAL A 37 -9.33 -3.91 -2.88
N LEU A 38 -8.96 -3.40 -4.05
CA LEU A 38 -8.30 -4.15 -5.11
C LEU A 38 -6.78 -3.96 -5.03
N VAL A 39 -6.04 -5.04 -4.81
CA VAL A 39 -4.57 -5.03 -4.74
C VAL A 39 -4.00 -5.69 -5.99
N LEU A 40 -3.19 -4.94 -6.75
CA LEU A 40 -2.60 -5.38 -8.02
C LEU A 40 -1.09 -5.15 -8.02
N SER A 41 -0.35 -6.00 -8.74
CA SER A 41 1.07 -5.78 -9.00
C SER A 41 1.25 -4.68 -10.04
N GLY A 42 2.07 -3.68 -9.73
CA GLY A 42 2.32 -2.52 -10.60
C GLY A 42 3.41 -2.73 -11.65
N ASP A 43 4.06 -3.90 -11.66
CA ASP A 43 5.20 -4.25 -12.53
C ASP A 43 4.80 -5.13 -13.73
N HIS A 44 3.53 -5.48 -13.85
CA HIS A 44 3.02 -6.28 -14.97
C HIS A 44 2.35 -5.39 -16.03
N ILE A 45 2.59 -5.70 -17.31
CA ILE A 45 1.83 -5.14 -18.44
C ILE A 45 0.69 -6.11 -18.75
N TYR A 46 -0.55 -5.70 -18.47
CA TYR A 46 -1.75 -6.49 -18.76
C TYR A 46 -2.92 -5.57 -19.11
N LYS A 47 -4.00 -6.19 -19.63
CA LYS A 47 -5.31 -5.56 -19.82
C LYS A 47 -6.32 -6.38 -19.03
N MET A 48 -7.07 -5.72 -18.16
CA MET A 48 -8.16 -6.30 -17.37
C MET A 48 -9.42 -5.51 -17.70
N ASP A 49 -10.56 -6.20 -17.81
CA ASP A 49 -11.88 -5.60 -18.09
C ASP A 49 -12.52 -5.02 -16.82
#